data_AF-A0AA37LX34-F1
#
_entry.id   AF-A0AA37LX34-F1
#
_cell.length_a   1.000
_cell.length_b   1.000
_cell.length_c   1.000
_cell.angle_alpha   90.00
_cell.angle_beta   90.00
_cell.angle_gamma   90.00
#
_symmetry.space_group_name_H-M   'P 1'
#
loop_
_entity.id
_entity.type
_entity.pdbx_description
1 polymer ?
#
loop_
_entity_poly.entity_id
_entity_poly.type
_entity_poly.pdbx_seq_one_letter_code
_entity_poly.pdbx_strand_id
1 'polypeptide(L)'
;MDSLNWVDKTYVQKHKNEDPDKLRDMYYPNLRMYKVSDGSTHTTSTAEAISMFLYRFARKGAISLTVFALSYLPVVGRFVLPAASFYTFNNAVGLGPASLIFGTGIFLPKRYIVIFLQSYFASRSLMRELLEPYFSRVHFTKEQKKNWFRNREGLLFGFAIGFYTMIKIPLVGVLIYGIAEASTAYLITKITDPPPPPAERAAFAESQQEWTNKHEFLNLSLSDLDAIHLKSRPANPTGDAQKHQ
;
A
#
# COMPACT_ATOMS: atom_id res chain seq x y z
N MET A 1 13.82 -8.71 -2.20
CA MET A 1 12.85 -9.83 -2.10
C MET A 1 13.16 -10.79 -0.96
N ASP A 2 14.32 -10.70 -0.33
CA ASP A 2 14.75 -11.65 0.70
C ASP A 2 13.81 -11.67 1.92
N SER A 3 13.18 -10.54 2.23
CA SER A 3 12.15 -10.48 3.27
C SER A 3 10.96 -11.40 2.98
N LEU A 4 10.50 -11.49 1.73
CA LEU A 4 9.39 -12.37 1.36
C LEU A 4 9.82 -13.85 1.39
N ASN A 5 11.05 -14.15 0.97
CA ASN A 5 11.64 -15.49 1.12
C ASN A 5 11.72 -15.90 2.59
N TRP A 6 12.15 -14.98 3.46
CA TRP A 6 12.20 -15.22 4.90
C TRP A 6 10.80 -15.45 5.49
N VAL A 7 9.79 -14.69 5.07
CA VAL A 7 8.39 -14.88 5.48
C VAL A 7 7.90 -16.28 5.11
N ASP A 8 8.12 -16.72 3.87
CA ASP A 8 7.69 -18.06 3.44
C ASP A 8 8.46 -19.18 4.16
N LYS A 9 9.77 -19.06 4.35
CA LYS A 9 10.56 -20.04 5.12
C LYS A 9 10.09 -20.14 6.57
N THR A 10 9.83 -18.99 7.21
CA THR A 10 9.35 -18.94 8.59
C THR A 10 7.93 -19.51 8.69
N TYR A 11 7.09 -19.25 7.70
CA TYR A 11 5.75 -19.85 7.61
C TYR A 11 5.82 -21.37 7.54
N VAL A 12 6.62 -21.94 6.64
CA VAL A 12 6.82 -23.40 6.56
C VAL A 12 7.36 -23.94 7.87
N GLN A 13 8.33 -23.24 8.49
CA GLN A 13 8.90 -23.66 9.76
C GLN A 13 7.88 -23.69 10.90
N LYS A 14 7.01 -22.68 10.97
CA LYS A 14 5.95 -22.58 11.99
C LYS A 14 4.92 -23.71 11.86
N HIS A 15 4.60 -24.12 10.64
CA HIS A 15 3.55 -25.11 10.35
C HIS A 15 4.13 -26.49 9.96
N LYS A 16 5.37 -26.82 10.37
CA LYS A 16 6.04 -28.10 10.07
C LYS A 16 5.25 -29.34 10.51
N ASN A 17 4.42 -29.20 11.54
CA ASN A 17 3.66 -30.30 12.14
C ASN A 17 2.19 -30.29 11.71
N GLU A 18 1.82 -29.41 10.77
CA GLU A 18 0.45 -29.29 10.27
C GLU A 18 0.31 -29.98 8.92
N ASP A 19 -0.94 -30.25 8.55
CA ASP A 19 -1.29 -30.89 7.29
C ASP A 19 -0.88 -30.00 6.09
N PRO A 20 0.04 -30.46 5.21
CA PRO A 20 0.51 -29.69 4.07
C PRO A 20 -0.60 -29.19 3.14
N ASP A 21 -1.69 -29.95 3.02
CA ASP A 21 -2.82 -29.60 2.14
C ASP A 21 -3.65 -28.43 2.69
N LYS A 22 -3.48 -28.12 3.98
CA LYS A 22 -4.11 -27.00 4.69
C LYS A 22 -3.19 -25.79 4.84
N LEU A 23 -2.06 -25.76 4.15
CA LEU A 23 -1.16 -24.63 4.16
C LEU A 23 -1.46 -23.68 3.00
N ARG A 24 -1.23 -22.37 3.21
CA ARG A 24 -1.30 -21.40 2.11
C ARG A 24 -0.17 -21.66 1.11
N ASP A 25 -0.42 -21.32 -0.15
CA ASP A 25 0.62 -21.35 -1.17
C ASP A 25 1.73 -20.31 -0.90
N MET A 26 2.93 -20.61 -1.39
CA MET A 26 4.10 -19.75 -1.22
C MET A 26 4.08 -18.57 -2.21
N TYR A 27 4.58 -17.41 -1.79
CA TYR A 27 4.59 -16.20 -2.59
C TYR A 27 5.91 -16.04 -3.34
N TYR A 28 7.02 -16.26 -2.65
CA TYR A 28 8.36 -16.03 -3.17
C TYR A 28 8.70 -16.87 -4.42
N PRO A 29 8.39 -18.18 -4.50
CA PRO A 29 8.77 -19.01 -5.64
C PRO A 29 8.20 -18.54 -6.98
N ASN A 30 6.95 -18.08 -7.00
CA ASN A 30 6.29 -17.61 -8.21
C ASN A 30 6.62 -16.14 -8.50
N LEU A 31 6.57 -15.25 -7.50
CA LEU A 31 6.89 -13.83 -7.70
C LEU A 31 8.33 -13.62 -8.18
N ARG A 32 9.31 -14.42 -7.73
CA ARG A 32 10.69 -14.26 -8.19
C ARG A 32 10.84 -14.50 -9.70
N MET A 33 9.96 -15.33 -10.28
CA MET A 33 9.94 -15.63 -11.72
C MET A 33 9.31 -14.50 -12.55
N TYR A 34 8.54 -13.62 -11.93
CA TYR A 34 7.95 -12.48 -12.62
C TYR A 34 9.09 -11.50 -12.92
N LYS A 35 9.24 -11.14 -14.20
CA LYS A 35 10.21 -10.12 -14.62
C LYS A 35 9.89 -8.81 -13.90
N VAL A 36 10.94 -8.13 -13.45
CA VAL A 36 10.81 -6.78 -12.89
C VAL A 36 10.56 -5.82 -14.04
N SER A 37 9.44 -5.10 -14.01
CA SER A 37 9.17 -3.96 -14.87
C SER A 37 9.56 -2.70 -14.14
N ASP A 38 10.40 -1.87 -14.76
CA ASP A 38 10.57 -0.49 -14.31
C ASP A 38 9.26 0.26 -14.53
N GLY A 39 8.51 0.48 -13.44
CA GLY A 39 7.27 1.25 -13.45
C GLY A 39 7.48 2.75 -13.70
N SER A 40 8.73 3.19 -13.83
CA SER A 40 9.10 4.58 -14.09
C SER A 40 9.59 4.75 -15.53
N THR A 41 8.69 5.26 -16.38
CA THR A 41 9.00 6.06 -17.57
C THR A 41 9.76 5.34 -18.69
N HIS A 42 9.05 5.08 -19.80
CA HIS A 42 9.62 4.85 -21.13
C HIS A 42 10.29 6.13 -21.67
N THR A 43 11.34 6.63 -21.01
CA THR A 43 12.21 7.65 -21.61
C THR A 43 13.64 7.16 -21.47
N THR A 44 14.29 7.02 -22.62
CA THR A 44 15.67 6.57 -22.76
C THR A 44 16.67 7.67 -22.39
N SER A 45 16.19 8.87 -22.02
CA SER A 45 17.03 10.04 -21.75
C SER A 45 16.95 10.46 -20.28
N THR A 46 18.07 10.27 -19.57
CA THR A 46 18.26 10.73 -18.18
C THR A 46 17.93 12.22 -18.01
N ALA A 47 18.21 13.04 -19.03
CA ALA A 47 17.93 14.48 -19.01
C ALA A 47 16.43 14.79 -19.01
N GLU A 48 15.62 13.99 -19.71
CA GLU A 48 14.17 14.15 -19.75
C GLU A 48 13.52 13.70 -18.43
N ALA A 49 14.03 12.63 -17.82
CA ALA A 49 13.60 12.19 -16.50
C ALA A 49 13.91 13.26 -15.43
N ILE A 50 15.11 13.85 -15.47
CA ILE A 50 15.51 14.93 -14.55
C ILE A 50 14.66 16.18 -14.76
N SER A 51 14.46 16.64 -16.00
CA SER A 51 13.66 17.84 -16.27
C SER A 51 12.20 17.65 -15.85
N MET A 52 11.62 16.47 -16.09
CA MET A 52 10.26 16.14 -15.66
C MET A 52 10.16 16.07 -14.14
N PHE A 53 11.17 15.53 -13.45
CA PHE A 53 11.25 15.54 -11.99
C PHE A 53 11.31 16.97 -11.44
N LEU A 54 12.20 17.81 -11.98
CA LEU A 54 12.35 19.20 -11.57
C LEU A 54 11.08 20.01 -11.81
N TYR A 55 10.44 19.86 -12.98
CA TYR A 55 9.16 20.54 -13.27
C TYR A 55 8.06 20.13 -12.29
N ARG A 56 7.94 18.83 -11.98
CA ARG A 56 6.95 18.34 -11.00
C ARG A 56 7.24 18.88 -9.61
N PHE A 57 8.51 18.95 -9.21
CA PHE A 57 8.92 19.48 -7.92
C PHE A 57 8.67 20.99 -7.83
N ALA A 58 9.09 21.75 -8.83
CA ALA A 58 8.89 23.20 -8.93
C ALA A 58 7.40 23.56 -8.92
N ARG A 59 6.57 22.86 -9.70
CA ARG A 59 5.11 23.07 -9.72
C ARG A 59 4.48 22.83 -8.35
N LYS A 60 4.87 21.76 -7.65
CA LYS A 60 4.39 21.49 -6.28
C LYS A 60 4.87 22.54 -5.28
N GLY A 61 6.12 23.00 -5.40
CA GLY A 61 6.69 24.07 -4.60
C GLY A 61 5.96 25.40 -4.80
N ALA A 62 5.70 25.78 -6.05
CA ALA A 62 4.97 26.99 -6.40
C ALA A 62 3.54 26.99 -5.83
N ILE A 63 2.78 25.90 -6.01
CA ILE A 63 1.44 25.75 -5.41
C ILE A 63 1.50 25.90 -3.89
N SER A 64 2.49 25.27 -3.24
CA SER A 64 2.65 25.35 -1.80
C SER A 64 2.97 26.78 -1.34
N LEU A 65 3.83 27.50 -2.08
CA LEU A 65 4.18 28.88 -1.80
C LEU A 65 2.99 29.82 -1.99
N THR A 66 2.18 29.62 -3.03
CA THR A 66 0.94 30.38 -3.25
C THR A 66 -0.06 30.15 -2.12
N VAL A 67 -0.30 28.90 -1.72
CA VAL A 67 -1.18 28.57 -0.58
C VAL A 67 -0.66 29.20 0.71
N PHE A 68 0.66 29.15 0.94
CA PHE A 68 1.29 29.77 2.09
C PHE A 68 1.10 31.30 2.09
N ALA A 69 1.40 31.98 0.99
CA ALA A 69 1.22 33.42 0.84
C ALA A 69 -0.24 33.85 1.05
N LEU A 70 -1.20 33.15 0.44
CA LEU A 70 -2.62 33.39 0.62
C LEU A 70 -3.06 33.19 2.08
N SER A 71 -2.40 32.31 2.84
CA SER A 71 -2.70 32.06 4.25
C SER A 71 -2.35 33.23 5.20
N TYR A 72 -1.60 34.23 4.71
CA TYR A 72 -1.28 35.47 5.44
C TYR A 72 -2.26 36.61 5.15
N LEU A 73 -3.19 36.45 4.20
CA LEU A 73 -4.19 37.49 3.95
C LEU A 73 -5.06 37.70 5.19
N PRO A 74 -5.27 38.96 5.62
CA PRO A 74 -6.16 39.25 6.73
C PRO A 74 -7.57 38.75 6.39
N VAL A 75 -8.28 38.23 7.39
CA VAL A 75 -9.65 37.67 7.30
C VAL A 75 -9.77 36.37 6.50
N VAL A 76 -9.21 36.27 5.30
CA VAL A 76 -9.35 35.10 4.41
C VAL A 76 -8.30 34.01 4.71
N GLY A 77 -7.12 34.39 5.19
CA GLY A 77 -5.98 33.49 5.38
C GLY A 77 -6.22 32.33 6.35
N ARG A 78 -7.19 32.45 7.27
CA ARG A 78 -7.60 31.35 8.16
C ARG A 78 -8.31 30.21 7.42
N PHE A 79 -8.96 30.49 6.30
CA PHE A 79 -9.73 29.52 5.53
C PHE A 79 -8.91 28.87 4.41
N VAL A 80 -7.83 29.51 3.96
CA VAL A 80 -7.01 29.03 2.84
C VAL A 80 -6.44 27.64 3.10
N LEU A 81 -5.84 27.42 4.28
CA LEU A 81 -5.27 26.11 4.62
C LEU A 81 -6.36 25.03 4.74
N PRO A 82 -7.43 25.19 5.54
CA PRO A 82 -8.54 24.23 5.55
C PRO A 82 -9.13 23.95 4.17
N ALA A 83 -9.35 24.97 3.33
CA ALA A 83 -9.94 24.82 2.01
C ALA A 83 -9.01 24.06 1.03
N ALA A 84 -7.72 24.43 0.96
CA ALA A 84 -6.75 23.74 0.12
C ALA A 84 -6.56 22.27 0.56
N SER A 85 -6.59 22.05 1.88
CA SER A 85 -6.47 20.73 2.48
C SER A 85 -7.70 19.87 2.21
N PHE A 86 -8.89 20.45 2.37
CA PHE A 86 -10.16 19.82 2.02
C PHE A 86 -10.18 19.42 0.55
N TYR A 87 -9.80 20.32 -0.36
CA TYR A 87 -9.76 20.02 -1.79
C TYR A 87 -8.86 18.81 -2.11
N THR A 88 -7.69 18.74 -1.46
CA THR A 88 -6.74 17.65 -1.72
C THR A 88 -7.15 16.34 -1.04
N PHE A 89 -7.76 16.41 0.14
CA PHE A 89 -8.11 15.26 0.97
C PHE A 89 -9.47 14.64 0.60
N ASN A 90 -10.44 15.46 0.17
CA ASN A 90 -11.78 15.02 -0.21
C ASN A 90 -11.75 13.96 -1.32
N ASN A 91 -10.84 14.10 -2.28
CA ASN A 91 -10.69 13.12 -3.36
C ASN A 91 -10.22 11.74 -2.88
N ALA A 92 -9.63 11.66 -1.69
CA ALA A 92 -9.15 10.40 -1.12
C ALA A 92 -10.11 9.81 -0.08
N VAL A 93 -10.72 10.65 0.76
CA VAL A 93 -11.49 10.18 1.94
C VAL A 93 -12.99 10.47 1.83
N GLY A 94 -13.41 11.19 0.79
CA GLY A 94 -14.80 11.56 0.55
C GLY A 94 -15.26 12.76 1.38
N LEU A 95 -16.47 13.22 1.06
CA LEU A 95 -17.00 14.50 1.52
C LEU A 95 -17.25 14.52 3.03
N GLY A 96 -17.75 13.42 3.61
CA GLY A 96 -18.10 13.35 5.04
C GLY A 96 -16.89 13.58 5.96
N PRO A 97 -15.87 12.70 5.92
CA PRO A 97 -14.68 12.84 6.78
C PRO A 97 -13.91 14.12 6.51
N ALA A 98 -13.80 14.54 5.24
CA ALA A 98 -13.12 15.78 4.88
C ALA A 98 -13.84 17.01 5.46
N SER A 99 -15.17 17.05 5.38
CA SER A 99 -15.96 18.17 5.92
C SER A 99 -15.88 18.24 7.44
N LEU A 100 -15.86 17.09 8.12
CA LEU A 100 -15.69 17.02 9.57
C LEU A 100 -14.32 17.56 9.98
N ILE A 101 -13.23 17.05 9.38
CA ILE A 101 -11.85 17.40 9.76
C ILE A 101 -11.54 18.86 9.44
N PHE A 102 -11.87 19.34 8.24
CA PHE A 102 -11.52 20.70 7.83
C PHE A 102 -12.56 21.75 8.20
N GLY A 103 -13.82 21.35 8.43
CA GLY A 103 -14.85 22.20 9.02
C GLY A 103 -14.55 22.51 10.49
N THR A 104 -14.22 21.50 11.29
CA THR A 104 -13.71 21.72 12.67
C THR A 104 -12.31 22.32 12.68
N GLY A 105 -11.53 22.07 11.61
CA GLY A 105 -10.23 22.67 11.34
C GLY A 105 -10.20 24.19 11.35
N ILE A 106 -11.33 24.86 11.13
CA ILE A 106 -11.43 26.33 11.23
C ILE A 106 -11.11 26.82 12.65
N PHE A 107 -11.41 26.01 13.68
CA PHE A 107 -11.15 26.30 15.09
C PHE A 107 -9.81 25.72 15.59
N LEU A 108 -9.16 24.87 14.80
CA LEU A 108 -7.89 24.25 15.17
C LEU A 108 -6.70 25.15 14.80
N PRO A 109 -5.69 25.28 15.69
CA PRO A 109 -4.46 25.96 15.34
C PRO A 109 -3.80 25.37 14.08
N LYS A 110 -3.33 26.23 13.16
CA LYS A 110 -2.72 25.86 11.86
C LYS A 110 -1.69 24.73 11.97
N ARG A 111 -0.91 24.69 13.05
CA ARG A 111 0.11 23.65 13.31
C ARG A 111 -0.44 22.22 13.27
N TYR A 112 -1.65 21.99 13.81
CA TYR A 112 -2.21 20.64 13.89
C TYR A 112 -2.69 20.15 12.52
N ILE A 113 -3.26 21.05 11.72
CA ILE A 113 -3.66 20.77 10.33
C ILE A 113 -2.43 20.40 9.50
N VAL A 114 -1.34 21.17 9.64
CA VAL A 114 -0.08 20.90 8.94
C VAL A 114 0.52 19.56 9.36
N ILE A 115 0.60 19.27 10.66
CA ILE A 115 1.09 17.99 11.18
C ILE A 115 0.24 16.83 10.64
N PHE A 116 -1.09 16.99 10.64
CA PHE A 116 -2.01 15.98 10.13
C PHE A 116 -1.76 15.69 8.64
N LEU A 117 -1.72 16.73 7.80
CA LEU A 117 -1.49 16.58 6.36
C LEU A 117 -0.12 16.00 6.05
N GLN A 118 0.92 16.49 6.74
CA GLN A 118 2.27 15.99 6.58
C GLN A 118 2.32 14.50 6.92
N SER A 119 1.70 14.11 8.02
CA SER A 119 1.62 12.70 8.42
C SER A 119 0.83 11.86 7.42
N TYR A 120 -0.28 12.39 6.91
CA TYR A 120 -1.09 11.72 5.89
C TYR A 120 -0.32 11.47 4.58
N PHE A 121 0.27 12.52 4.00
CA PHE A 121 1.02 12.41 2.74
C PHE A 121 2.30 11.61 2.89
N ALA A 122 3.01 11.74 4.02
CA ALA A 122 4.21 10.99 4.28
C ALA A 122 3.89 9.50 4.47
N SER A 123 2.84 9.14 5.21
CA SER A 123 2.41 7.74 5.37
C SER A 123 2.00 7.13 4.02
N ARG A 124 1.25 7.84 3.18
CA ARG A 124 0.94 7.37 1.81
C ARG A 124 2.18 7.20 0.94
N SER A 125 3.18 8.06 1.09
CA SER A 125 4.41 7.97 0.29
C SER A 125 5.27 6.81 0.75
N LEU A 126 5.45 6.66 2.07
CA LEU A 126 6.10 5.51 2.68
C LEU A 126 5.46 4.19 2.23
N MET A 127 4.14 4.05 2.29
CA MET A 127 3.49 2.82 1.84
C MET A 127 3.75 2.50 0.36
N ARG A 128 3.78 3.53 -0.50
CA ARG A 128 4.08 3.34 -1.93
C ARG A 128 5.49 2.84 -2.15
N GLU A 129 6.46 3.39 -1.43
CA GLU A 129 7.85 2.95 -1.47
C GLU A 129 8.01 1.52 -0.94
N LEU A 130 7.41 1.21 0.22
CA LEU A 130 7.46 -0.12 0.82
C LEU A 130 6.82 -1.22 -0.05
N LEU A 131 5.79 -0.89 -0.84
CA LEU A 131 5.14 -1.83 -1.77
C LEU A 131 5.77 -1.88 -3.16
N GLU A 132 6.70 -0.99 -3.48
CA GLU A 132 7.31 -0.94 -4.82
C GLU A 132 7.99 -2.26 -5.23
N PRO A 133 8.65 -3.01 -4.34
CA PRO A 133 9.17 -4.34 -4.68
C PRO A 133 8.07 -5.30 -5.19
N TYR A 134 6.85 -5.21 -4.67
CA TYR A 134 5.74 -6.04 -5.14
C TYR A 134 5.19 -5.55 -6.48
N PHE A 135 4.95 -4.24 -6.61
CA PHE A 135 4.38 -3.67 -7.82
C PHE A 135 5.32 -3.64 -9.03
N SER A 136 6.62 -3.68 -8.81
CA SER A 136 7.58 -3.83 -9.90
C SER A 136 7.52 -5.22 -10.53
N ARG A 137 6.92 -6.22 -9.86
CA ARG A 137 6.77 -7.60 -10.37
C ARG A 137 5.36 -7.91 -10.83
N VAL A 138 4.35 -7.48 -10.08
CA VAL A 138 2.95 -7.62 -10.47
C VAL A 138 2.60 -6.46 -11.38
N HIS A 139 2.53 -6.74 -12.69
CA HIS A 139 2.34 -5.74 -13.74
C HIS A 139 0.91 -5.17 -13.78
N PHE A 140 0.60 -4.32 -12.81
CA PHE A 140 -0.65 -3.57 -12.83
C PHE A 140 -0.61 -2.42 -13.83
N THR A 141 -1.72 -2.20 -14.52
CA THR A 141 -1.98 -0.92 -15.18
C THR A 141 -2.14 0.19 -14.13
N LYS A 142 -2.06 1.46 -14.55
CA LYS A 142 -2.26 2.61 -13.65
C LYS A 142 -3.61 2.56 -12.93
N GLU A 143 -4.64 2.10 -13.63
CA GLU A 143 -6.00 1.97 -13.09
C GLU A 143 -6.09 0.82 -12.10
N GLN A 144 -5.52 -0.35 -12.44
CA GLN A 144 -5.48 -1.51 -11.55
C GLN A 144 -4.73 -1.20 -10.25
N LYS A 145 -3.53 -0.56 -10.33
CA LYS A 145 -2.75 -0.15 -9.15
C LYS A 145 -3.55 0.84 -8.29
N LYS A 146 -4.24 1.80 -8.92
CA LYS A 146 -5.11 2.76 -8.21
C LYS A 146 -6.27 2.06 -7.49
N ASN A 147 -6.94 1.11 -8.14
CA ASN A 147 -8.03 0.34 -7.54
C ASN A 147 -7.54 -0.52 -6.37
N TRP A 148 -6.40 -1.21 -6.55
CA TRP A 148 -5.77 -2.02 -5.51
C TRP A 148 -5.50 -1.20 -4.23
N PHE A 149 -4.89 -0.01 -4.38
CA PHE A 149 -4.62 0.89 -3.26
C PHE A 149 -5.90 1.38 -2.59
N ARG A 150 -6.89 1.78 -3.39
CA ARG A 150 -8.17 2.31 -2.88
C ARG A 150 -8.93 1.25 -2.09
N ASN A 151 -8.95 0.00 -2.55
CA ASN A 151 -9.67 -1.08 -1.87
C ASN A 151 -9.09 -1.38 -0.46
N ARG A 152 -7.77 -1.16 -0.31
CA ARG A 152 -6.99 -1.46 0.90
C ARG A 152 -6.55 -0.20 1.69
N GLU A 153 -7.06 0.97 1.33
CA GLU A 153 -6.54 2.27 1.78
C GLU A 153 -6.50 2.42 3.30
N GLY A 154 -7.57 2.03 4.00
CA GLY A 154 -7.64 2.16 5.46
C GLY A 154 -6.58 1.31 6.19
N LEU A 155 -6.41 0.06 5.79
CA LEU A 155 -5.41 -0.85 6.39
C LEU A 155 -3.99 -0.37 6.08
N LEU A 156 -3.72 -0.03 4.81
CA LEU A 156 -2.42 0.46 4.36
C LEU A 156 -2.05 1.76 5.06
N PHE A 157 -3.02 2.66 5.23
CA PHE A 157 -2.81 3.91 5.96
C PHE A 157 -2.48 3.66 7.44
N GLY A 158 -3.26 2.79 8.11
CA GLY A 158 -3.02 2.42 9.52
C GLY A 158 -1.66 1.75 9.74
N PHE A 159 -1.26 0.87 8.82
CA PHE A 159 0.05 0.24 8.84
C PHE A 159 1.17 1.28 8.67
N ALA A 160 1.07 2.14 7.64
CA ALA A 160 2.10 3.10 7.31
C ALA A 160 2.24 4.23 8.35
N ILE A 161 1.15 4.69 8.97
CA ILE A 161 1.22 5.72 10.00
C ILE A 161 1.97 5.23 11.25
N GLY A 162 1.80 3.95 11.62
CA GLY A 162 2.56 3.32 12.70
C GLY A 162 4.07 3.40 12.45
N PHE A 163 4.53 2.89 11.29
CA PHE A 163 5.94 2.95 10.93
C PHE A 163 6.45 4.39 10.74
N TYR A 164 5.65 5.27 10.14
CA TYR A 164 6.03 6.68 9.95
C TYR A 164 6.35 7.38 11.28
N THR A 165 5.56 7.13 12.32
CA THR A 165 5.83 7.73 13.65
C THR A 165 7.13 7.20 14.27
N MET A 166 7.44 5.92 14.07
CA MET A 166 8.68 5.30 14.55
C MET A 166 9.92 5.75 13.75
N ILE A 167 9.81 5.87 12.43
CA ILE A 167 10.91 6.31 11.55
C ILE A 167 11.34 7.74 11.86
N LYS A 168 10.41 8.58 12.31
CA LYS A 168 10.70 9.96 12.73
C LYS A 168 11.63 10.07 13.93
N ILE A 169 11.85 8.99 14.69
CA ILE A 169 12.77 8.98 15.83
C ILE A 169 14.20 9.04 15.29
N PRO A 170 14.98 10.10 15.60
CA PRO A 170 16.36 10.21 15.16
C PRO A 170 17.19 9.00 15.59
N LEU A 171 18.22 8.66 14.80
CA LEU A 171 19.14 7.53 14.99
C LEU A 171 18.52 6.13 14.79
N VAL A 172 17.26 5.94 15.15
CA VAL A 172 16.56 4.64 15.08
C VAL A 172 15.83 4.46 13.74
N GLY A 173 15.48 5.56 13.07
CA GLY A 173 14.64 5.53 11.86
C GLY A 173 15.15 4.65 10.72
N VAL A 174 16.48 4.58 10.50
CA VAL A 174 17.06 3.73 9.45
C VAL A 174 16.84 2.24 9.75
N LEU A 175 16.98 1.83 11.02
CA LEU A 175 16.71 0.45 11.44
C LEU A 175 15.22 0.11 11.31
N ILE A 176 14.34 1.04 11.72
CA ILE A 176 12.90 0.88 11.59
C ILE A 176 12.49 0.73 10.12
N TYR A 177 13.14 1.44 9.21
CA TYR A 177 12.85 1.30 7.78
C TYR A 177 13.06 -0.13 7.28
N GLY A 178 14.16 -0.80 7.67
CA GLY A 178 14.37 -2.22 7.33
C GLY A 178 13.31 -3.15 7.95
N ILE A 179 12.88 -2.86 9.19
CA ILE A 179 11.77 -3.59 9.82
C ILE A 179 10.45 -3.35 9.06
N ALA A 180 10.21 -2.13 8.58
CA ALA A 180 9.03 -1.78 7.80
C ALA A 180 8.99 -2.53 6.47
N GLU A 181 10.13 -2.68 5.77
CA GLU A 181 10.22 -3.48 4.55
C GLU A 181 9.90 -4.96 4.81
N ALA A 182 10.46 -5.54 5.88
CA ALA A 182 10.17 -6.92 6.26
C ALA A 182 8.71 -7.13 6.67
N SER A 183 8.17 -6.19 7.46
CA SER A 183 6.77 -6.21 7.88
C SER A 183 5.81 -6.03 6.71
N THR A 184 6.20 -5.25 5.69
CA THR A 184 5.41 -5.08 4.46
C THR A 184 5.39 -6.37 3.65
N ALA A 185 6.50 -7.11 3.57
CA ALA A 185 6.51 -8.42 2.93
C ALA A 185 5.54 -9.39 3.62
N TYR A 186 5.48 -9.39 4.96
CA TYR A 186 4.48 -10.16 5.69
C TYR A 186 3.05 -9.66 5.43
N LEU A 187 2.83 -8.34 5.46
CA LEU A 187 1.53 -7.73 5.18
C LEU A 187 0.97 -8.15 3.83
N ILE A 188 1.80 -8.18 2.78
CA ILE A 188 1.39 -8.62 1.43
C ILE A 188 0.78 -10.02 1.49
N THR A 189 1.42 -10.96 2.20
CA THR A 189 0.87 -12.32 2.34
C THR A 189 -0.49 -12.39 3.03
N LYS A 190 -0.94 -11.31 3.66
CA LYS A 190 -2.24 -11.23 4.35
C LYS A 190 -3.32 -10.51 3.55
N ILE A 191 -2.94 -9.67 2.59
CA ILE A 191 -3.87 -8.75 1.91
C ILE A 191 -3.96 -8.97 0.40
N THR A 192 -3.18 -9.91 -0.12
CA THR A 192 -3.19 -10.36 -1.52
C THR A 192 -3.20 -11.87 -1.56
N ASP A 193 -3.72 -12.44 -2.63
CA ASP A 193 -3.69 -13.90 -2.82
C ASP A 193 -2.28 -14.36 -3.24
N PRO A 194 -1.96 -15.65 -3.06
CA PRO A 194 -0.71 -16.19 -3.54
C PRO A 194 -0.57 -16.02 -5.07
N PRO A 195 0.58 -15.54 -5.55
CA PRO A 195 0.84 -15.35 -6.97
C PRO A 195 0.85 -16.69 -7.73
N PRO A 196 0.14 -16.84 -8.85
CA PRO A 196 0.17 -18.04 -9.67
C PRO A 196 1.45 -18.09 -10.53
N PRO A 197 1.68 -19.18 -11.29
CA PRO A 197 2.76 -19.25 -12.26
C PRO A 197 2.74 -18.07 -13.26
N PRO A 198 3.89 -17.68 -13.86
CA PRO A 198 3.98 -16.50 -14.72
C PRO A 198 3.03 -16.45 -15.92
N ALA A 199 2.52 -17.61 -16.37
CA ALA A 199 1.55 -17.71 -17.45
C ALA A 199 0.22 -17.00 -17.14
N GLU A 200 -0.18 -16.98 -15.86
CA GLU A 200 -1.49 -16.47 -15.41
C GLU A 200 -1.39 -15.07 -14.77
N ARG A 201 -0.21 -14.43 -14.86
CA ARG A 201 0.09 -13.14 -14.20
C ARG A 201 -0.89 -12.01 -14.54
N ALA A 202 -1.46 -12.02 -15.75
CA ALA A 202 -2.38 -10.98 -16.21
C ALA A 202 -3.75 -11.11 -15.53
N ALA A 203 -4.30 -12.33 -15.53
CA ALA A 203 -5.53 -12.65 -14.80
C ALA A 203 -5.35 -12.43 -13.29
N PHE A 204 -4.17 -12.76 -12.75
CA PHE A 204 -3.83 -12.44 -11.36
C PHE A 204 -3.91 -10.94 -11.08
N ALA A 205 -3.25 -10.10 -11.88
CA ALA A 205 -3.29 -8.65 -11.70
C ALA A 205 -4.73 -8.09 -11.79
N GLU A 206 -5.59 -8.66 -12.63
CA GLU A 206 -6.99 -8.28 -12.68
C GLU A 206 -7.75 -8.65 -11.40
N SER A 207 -7.60 -9.90 -10.93
CA SER A 207 -8.25 -10.40 -9.72
C SER A 207 -7.87 -9.62 -8.46
N GLN A 208 -6.63 -9.15 -8.37
CA GLN A 208 -6.12 -8.49 -7.16
C GLN A 208 -6.65 -7.06 -6.95
N GLN A 209 -7.33 -6.46 -7.94
CA GLN A 209 -7.87 -5.11 -7.80
C GLN A 209 -8.86 -4.98 -6.63
N GLU A 210 -9.64 -6.03 -6.40
CA GLU A 210 -10.55 -6.11 -5.26
C GLU A 210 -9.92 -6.92 -4.13
N TRP A 211 -10.28 -6.59 -2.90
CA TRP A 211 -9.94 -7.40 -1.74
C TRP A 211 -11.14 -8.28 -1.41
N THR A 212 -11.22 -9.42 -2.11
CA THR A 212 -12.33 -10.38 -2.03
C THR A 212 -12.60 -10.85 -0.60
N ASN A 213 -11.55 -11.13 0.16
CA ASN A 213 -11.64 -11.66 1.52
C ASN A 213 -11.62 -10.58 2.62
N LYS A 214 -11.87 -9.30 2.31
CA LYS A 214 -11.76 -8.18 3.26
C LYS A 214 -12.59 -8.38 4.53
N HIS A 215 -13.85 -8.76 4.39
CA HIS A 215 -14.75 -8.92 5.52
C HIS A 215 -14.37 -10.10 6.41
N GLU A 216 -13.95 -11.20 5.81
CA GLU A 216 -13.44 -12.35 6.57
C GLU A 216 -12.18 -11.97 7.34
N PHE A 217 -11.26 -11.24 6.71
CA PHE A 217 -9.99 -10.84 7.33
C PHE A 217 -10.21 -9.98 8.57
N LEU A 218 -11.12 -9.01 8.50
CA LEU A 218 -11.42 -8.11 9.61
C LEU A 218 -12.11 -8.80 10.79
N ASN A 219 -12.69 -9.99 10.58
CA ASN A 219 -13.36 -10.77 11.61
C ASN A 219 -12.48 -11.89 12.20
N LEU A 220 -11.30 -12.15 11.65
CA LEU A 220 -10.40 -13.19 12.15
C LEU A 220 -9.69 -12.76 13.43
N SER A 221 -9.40 -13.74 14.29
CA SER A 221 -8.50 -13.55 15.41
C SER A 221 -7.06 -13.35 14.90
N LEU A 222 -6.21 -12.70 15.69
CA LEU A 222 -4.81 -12.48 15.32
C LEU A 222 -4.02 -13.79 15.15
N SER A 223 -4.43 -14.87 15.82
CA SER A 223 -3.80 -16.19 15.67
C SER A 223 -4.16 -16.88 14.35
N ASP A 224 -5.31 -16.56 13.77
CA ASP A 224 -5.91 -17.31 12.66
C ASP A 224 -5.83 -16.57 11.32
N LEU A 225 -4.97 -15.54 11.23
CA LEU A 225 -4.83 -14.71 10.03
C LEU A 225 -4.37 -15.48 8.78
N ASP A 226 -3.86 -16.71 8.91
CA ASP A 226 -3.46 -17.58 7.79
C ASP A 226 -4.63 -18.43 7.25
N ALA A 227 -5.72 -18.60 8.01
CA ALA A 227 -6.84 -19.46 7.64
C ALA A 227 -7.63 -18.95 6.41
N ILE A 228 -7.46 -17.67 6.06
CA ILE A 228 -8.22 -17.03 4.98
C ILE A 228 -7.92 -17.63 3.60
N HIS A 229 -6.67 -18.08 3.40
CA HIS A 229 -6.22 -18.61 2.12
C HIS A 229 -6.77 -20.00 1.81
N LEU A 230 -7.35 -20.67 2.81
CA LEU A 230 -7.94 -22.00 2.66
C LEU A 230 -9.33 -21.97 2.05
N LYS A 231 -10.09 -20.89 2.29
CA LYS A 231 -11.44 -20.73 1.75
C LYS A 231 -11.47 -20.31 0.29
N SER A 232 -10.42 -19.64 -0.18
CA SER A 232 -10.34 -19.10 -1.54
C SER A 232 -9.86 -20.12 -2.58
N ARG A 233 -9.52 -21.35 -2.17
CA ARG A 233 -9.16 -22.42 -3.10
C ARG A 233 -10.43 -22.90 -3.81
N PRO A 234 -10.58 -22.73 -5.13
CA PRO A 234 -11.62 -23.47 -5.83
C PRO A 234 -11.38 -24.96 -5.61
N ALA A 235 -12.42 -25.71 -5.27
CA ALA A 235 -12.33 -27.16 -5.17
C ALA A 235 -11.82 -27.70 -6.51
N ASN A 236 -10.59 -28.22 -6.54
CA ASN A 236 -10.06 -28.87 -7.73
C ASN A 236 -11.00 -30.04 -8.11
N PRO A 237 -11.60 -30.06 -9.32
CA PRO A 237 -12.45 -31.18 -9.75
C PRO A 237 -11.67 -32.45 -10.11
N THR A 238 -10.35 -32.46 -9.96
CA THR A 238 -9.46 -33.48 -10.55
C THR A 238 -8.85 -34.48 -9.56
N GLY A 239 -9.31 -34.52 -8.30
CA GLY A 239 -8.80 -35.45 -7.30
C GLY A 239 -9.50 -36.82 -7.24
N ASP A 240 -10.76 -36.94 -7.67
CA ASP A 240 -11.58 -38.13 -7.40
C ASP A 240 -11.65 -39.15 -8.54
N ALA A 241 -11.03 -38.88 -9.69
CA ALA A 241 -11.12 -39.76 -10.87
C ALA A 241 -10.10 -40.93 -10.90
N GLN A 242 -9.27 -41.11 -9.87
CA GLN A 242 -8.27 -42.21 -9.85
C GLN A 242 -8.38 -43.16 -8.65
N LYS A 243 -9.49 -43.16 -7.90
CA LYS A 243 -9.71 -44.16 -6.84
C LYS A 243 -10.69 -45.29 -7.14
N HIS A 244 -11.26 -45.36 -8.35
CA HIS A 244 -12.04 -46.51 -8.78
C HIS A 244 -11.86 -46.79 -10.28
N GLN A 245 -10.76 -47.45 -10.64
CA GLN A 245 -10.69 -48.56 -11.61
C GLN A 245 -9.24 -49.02 -11.82
#